data_AF-A0A3D2LZE7-F1
#
_entry.id   AF-A0A3D2LZE7-F1
#
_cell.length_a   1.000
_cell.length_b   1.000
_cell.length_c   1.000
_cell.angle_alpha   90.00
_cell.angle_beta   90.00
_cell.angle_gamma   90.00
#
_symmetry.space_group_name_H-M   'P 1'
#
loop_
_entity.id
_entity.type
_entity.pdbx_description
1 polymer ?
#
loop_
_entity_poly.entity_id
_entity_poly.type
_entity_poly.pdbx_seq_one_letter_code
_entity_poly.pdbx_strand_id
1 'polypeptide(L)' 'MTQRIFFAHANGFPSGTYRKLFDALTPEYVVTHLDQHGHDPRFPVDDNWQNLVQELLEQLAALKEPVWGVG' A
#
# COMPACT_ATOMS: atom_id res chain seq x y z
N MET A 1 15.88 14.90 3.83
CA MET A 1 14.50 14.53 4.22
C MET A 1 14.23 13.18 3.59
N THR A 2 13.95 12.16 4.38
CA THR A 2 13.62 10.82 3.89
C THR A 2 12.22 10.87 3.28
N GLN A 3 12.06 10.40 2.03
CA GLN A 3 10.75 10.39 1.37
C GLN A 3 9.98 9.11 1.73
N ARG A 4 8.64 9.16 1.67
CA ARG A 4 7.78 7.98 1.92
C ARG A 4 7.34 7.32 0.62
N ILE A 5 7.47 6.00 0.58
CA ILE A 5 6.84 5.14 -0.42
C ILE A 5 5.59 4.52 0.21
N PHE A 6 4.48 4.53 -0.52
CA PHE A 6 3.32 3.70 -0.24
C PHE A 6 3.27 2.58 -1.29
N PHE A 7 3.47 1.34 -0.85
CA PHE A 7 3.46 0.17 -1.70
C PHE A 7 2.15 -0.61 -1.58
N ALA A 8 1.49 -0.88 -2.70
CA ALA A 8 0.36 -1.80 -2.78
C ALA A 8 0.76 -3.00 -3.65
N HIS A 9 0.52 -4.22 -3.17
CA HIS A 9 0.84 -5.42 -3.94
C HIS A 9 -0.18 -5.65 -5.07
N ALA A 10 0.24 -6.33 -6.13
CA ALA A 10 -0.68 -6.84 -7.15
C ALA A 10 -1.48 -8.05 -6.64
N ASN A 11 -2.48 -8.50 -7.40
CA ASN A 11 -3.28 -9.67 -7.05
C ASN A 11 -2.41 -10.93 -6.89
N GLY A 12 -2.54 -11.61 -5.74
CA GLY A 12 -1.99 -12.95 -5.52
C GLY A 12 -1.11 -13.08 -4.28
N PHE A 13 -0.11 -12.21 -4.12
CA PHE A 13 0.85 -12.32 -3.02
C PHE A 13 0.81 -11.08 -2.12
N PRO A 14 0.71 -11.24 -0.78
CA PRO A 14 0.70 -10.13 0.15
C PRO A 14 2.05 -9.40 0.17
N SER A 15 2.04 -8.17 0.69
CA SER A 15 3.23 -7.31 0.68
C SER A 15 4.43 -7.91 1.42
N GLY A 16 4.21 -8.83 2.36
CA GLY A 16 5.29 -9.57 3.02
C GLY A 16 6.25 -10.29 2.08
N THR A 17 5.83 -10.64 0.86
CA THR A 17 6.70 -11.28 -0.15
C THR A 17 7.75 -10.31 -0.74
N TYR A 18 7.52 -9.00 -0.65
CA TYR A 18 8.40 -7.95 -1.14
C TYR A 18 9.43 -7.48 -0.09
N ARG A 19 9.56 -8.17 1.04
CA ARG A 19 10.46 -7.75 2.14
C ARG A 19 11.89 -7.47 1.68
N LYS A 20 12.45 -8.29 0.78
CA LYS A 20 13.81 -8.04 0.24
C LYS A 20 13.91 -6.71 -0.51
N LEU A 21 12.86 -6.29 -1.21
CA LEU A 21 12.80 -4.99 -1.87
C LEU A 21 12.71 -3.86 -0.82
N PHE A 22 11.87 -4.02 0.20
CA PHE A 22 11.72 -3.02 1.26
C PHE A 22 13.03 -2.83 2.04
N ASP A 23 13.72 -3.92 2.39
CA ASP A 23 15.01 -3.89 3.08
C ASP A 23 16.05 -3.10 2.27
N ALA A 24 16.04 -3.23 0.94
CA ALA A 24 16.94 -2.49 0.05
C ALA A 24 16.59 -1.00 -0.07
N LEU A 25 15.32 -0.62 0.11
CA LEU A 25 14.85 0.77 0.02
C LEU A 25 14.96 1.54 1.35
N THR A 26 14.91 0.84 2.48
CA THR A 26 14.88 1.44 3.84
C THR A 26 16.05 2.38 4.17
N PRO A 27 17.27 2.24 3.61
CA PRO A 27 18.34 3.23 3.83
C PRO A 27 17.98 4.64 3.37
N GLU A 28 17.11 4.78 2.35
CA GLU A 28 16.80 6.04 1.69
C GLU A 28 15.31 6.45 1.80
N TYR A 29 14.43 5.48 2.03
CA TYR A 29 12.97 5.68 2.05
C TYR A 29 12.33 5.11 3.31
N VAL A 30 11.24 5.74 3.73
CA VAL A 30 10.30 5.12 4.66
C VAL A 30 9.27 4.34 3.84
N VAL A 31 9.28 3.01 3.93
CA VAL A 31 8.34 2.16 3.19
C VAL A 31 7.12 1.85 4.05
N THR A 32 5.93 2.23 3.55
CA THR A 32 4.64 1.85 4.10
C THR A 32 3.92 0.97 3.08
N HIS A 33 3.18 -0.04 3.54
CA HIS A 33 2.49 -0.97 2.66
C HIS A 33 1.22 -1.50 3.30
N LEU A 34 0.28 -1.93 2.46
CA LEU A 34 -0.86 -2.75 2.89
C LEU A 34 -0.43 -4.21 2.95
N ASP A 35 -0.61 -4.88 4.08
CA ASP A 35 -0.26 -6.30 4.16
C ASP A 35 -1.09 -7.12 3.16
N GLN A 36 -2.41 -6.88 3.14
CA GLN A 36 -3.36 -7.46 2.20
C GLN A 36 -4.37 -6.41 1.75
N HIS A 37 -4.51 -6.21 0.43
CA HIS A 37 -5.49 -5.27 -0.17
C HIS A 37 -6.78 -6.02 -0.55
N GLY A 38 -7.96 -5.46 -0.24
CA GLY A 38 -9.26 -6.08 -0.51
C GLY A 38 -9.70 -7.13 0.50
N HIS A 39 -9.09 -7.13 1.70
CA HIS A 39 -9.41 -8.06 2.78
C HIS A 39 -10.11 -7.40 3.98
N ASP A 40 -10.20 -6.07 4.01
CA ASP A 40 -11.00 -5.37 5.02
C ASP A 40 -12.50 -5.49 4.68
N PRO A 41 -13.34 -6.08 5.55
CA PRO A 41 -14.76 -6.28 5.28
C PRO A 41 -15.55 -4.96 5.13
N ARG A 42 -14.98 -3.81 5.51
CA ARG A 42 -15.57 -2.48 5.24
C ARG A 42 -15.54 -2.10 3.75
N PHE A 43 -14.67 -2.74 2.98
CA PHE A 43 -14.45 -2.48 1.55
C PHE A 43 -14.61 -3.78 0.75
N PRO A 44 -15.82 -4.36 0.67
CA PRO A 44 -16.03 -5.60 -0.08
C PRO A 44 -15.68 -5.41 -1.56
N VAL A 45 -15.00 -6.39 -2.18
CA VAL A 45 -14.68 -6.32 -3.61
C VAL A 45 -15.97 -6.19 -4.43
N ASP A 46 -16.00 -5.18 -5.30
CA ASP A 46 -17.12 -4.86 -6.17
C ASP A 46 -16.73 -4.87 -7.65
N ASP A 47 -17.74 -4.77 -8.52
CA ASP A 47 -17.51 -4.60 -9.94
C ASP A 47 -16.75 -3.28 -10.17
N ASN A 48 -15.59 -3.39 -10.82
CA ASN A 48 -14.67 -2.26 -11.08
C ASN A 48 -13.91 -1.73 -9.86
N TRP A 49 -13.81 -2.49 -8.77
CA TRP A 49 -12.83 -2.30 -7.69
C TRP A 49 -12.95 -0.94 -6.97
N GLN A 50 -14.10 -0.27 -7.02
CA GLN A 50 -14.28 1.07 -6.43
C GLN A 50 -14.11 1.03 -4.91
N ASN A 51 -14.58 -0.04 -4.27
CA ASN A 51 -14.37 -0.22 -2.84
C ASN A 51 -12.88 -0.37 -2.49
N LEU A 52 -12.07 -1.00 -3.35
CA LEU A 52 -10.62 -1.13 -3.10
C LEU A 52 -9.88 0.19 -3.34
N VAL A 53 -10.35 1.01 -4.28
CA VAL A 53 -9.87 2.39 -4.43
C VAL A 53 -10.15 3.17 -3.14
N GLN A 54 -11.35 3.04 -2.57
CA GLN A 54 -11.70 3.72 -1.32
C GLN A 54 -10.86 3.23 -0.13
N GLU A 55 -10.61 1.92 -0.02
CA GLU A 55 -9.70 1.34 0.98
C GLU A 55 -8.31 1.98 0.89
N LEU A 56 -7.75 2.05 -0.32
CA LEU A 56 -6.43 2.64 -0.57
C LEU A 56 -6.40 4.12 -0.20
N LEU A 57 -7.44 4.88 -0.56
CA LEU A 57 -7.55 6.30 -0.24
C LEU A 57 -7.62 6.56 1.27
N GLU A 58 -8.34 5.72 2.03
CA GLU A 58 -8.40 5.85 3.50
C GLU A 58 -7.01 5.66 4.13
N GLN A 59 -6.24 4.68 3.64
CA GLN A 59 -4.89 4.38 4.11
C GLN A 59 -3.89 5.49 3.77
N LEU A 60 -3.99 6.05 2.56
CA LEU A 60 -3.19 7.19 2.14
C LEU A 60 -3.53 8.46 2.96
N ALA A 61 -4.82 8.73 3.20
CA ALA A 61 -5.26 9.89 3.96
C ALA A 61 -4.74 9.88 5.42
N ALA A 62 -4.56 8.70 6.01
CA ALA A 62 -4.02 8.55 7.36
C ALA A 62 -2.57 9.04 7.51
N LEU A 63 -1.78 9.06 6.43
CA LEU A 63 -0.37 9.44 6.45
C LEU A 63 -0.15 10.96 6.54
N LYS A 64 -1.12 11.77 6.10
CA LYS A 64 -1.10 13.25 6.18
C LYS A 64 0.14 13.90 5.57
N GLU A 65 0.79 13.23 4.62
CA GLU A 65 1.96 13.73 3.89
C GLU A 65 1.96 13.21 2.44
N PRO A 66 2.63 13.91 1.50
CA PRO A 66 2.81 13.40 0.15
C PRO A 66 3.61 12.09 0.15
N VAL A 67 3.24 11.17 -0.74
CA VAL A 67 3.92 9.88 -0.89
C VAL A 67 4.21 9.57 -2.35
N TRP A 68 5.20 8.72 -2.58
CA TRP A 68 5.39 8.03 -3.86
C TRP A 68 4.57 6.74 -3.86
N GLY A 69 3.59 6.63 -4.75
CA GLY A 69 2.82 5.40 -4.94
C GLY A 69 3.59 4.39 -5.79
N VAL A 70 3.67 3.14 -5.34
CA VAL A 70 4.36 2.03 -6.02
C VAL A 70 3.48 0.77 -5.94
N GLY A 71 3.42 -0.02 -7.01
CA GLY A 71 2.72 -1.30 -7.05
C GLY A 71 3.08 -2.12 -8.29
#